data_AF-A0A5C7W9C3-F1
#
_entry.id   AF-A0A5C7W9C3-F1
#
_cell.length_a   1.000
_cell.length_b   1.000
_cell.length_c   1.000
_cell.angle_alpha   90.00
_cell.angle_beta   90.00
_cell.angle_gamma   90.00
#
_symmetry.space_group_name_H-M   'P 1'
#
loop_
_entity.id
_entity.type
_entity.pdbx_description
1 polymer ?
#
loop_
_entity_poly.entity_id
_entity_poly.type
_entity_poly.pdbx_seq_one_letter_code
_entity_poly.pdbx_strand_id
1 'polypeptide(L)'
;MSLPPLAALPAPLLSLAERAAALLPAAWPAERTEALRRSCALSDFVHEQAVRDSQLLAELGASGDLERRFAAGELHGQLQALLADCVDEDELGRRLRRFRNRQQVRIIWRDLNRQASLAETCGDLSDLADACIDGA
;
A
#
# COMPACT_ATOMS: atom_id res chain seq x y z
N MET A 1 -11.78 -18.83 -5.56
CA MET A 1 -11.26 -19.71 -4.49
C MET A 1 -11.20 -18.92 -3.20
N SER A 2 -11.48 -19.52 -2.05
CA SER A 2 -11.29 -18.84 -0.76
C SER A 2 -9.79 -18.70 -0.46
N LEU A 3 -9.39 -17.55 0.08
CA LEU A 3 -8.02 -17.34 0.57
C LEU A 3 -7.80 -18.18 1.84
N PRO A 4 -6.57 -18.66 2.10
CA PRO A 4 -6.25 -19.34 3.35
C PRO A 4 -6.39 -18.38 4.55
N PRO A 5 -6.69 -18.90 5.75
CA PRO A 5 -6.84 -18.08 6.94
C PRO A 5 -5.52 -17.36 7.31
N LEU A 6 -5.65 -16.20 7.97
CA LEU A 6 -4.52 -15.46 8.50
C LEU A 6 -3.88 -16.20 9.67
N ALA A 7 -2.60 -16.53 9.54
CA ALA A 7 -1.80 -17.09 10.63
C ALA A 7 -1.44 -16.01 11.66
N ALA A 8 -1.31 -16.40 12.93
CA ALA A 8 -0.79 -15.51 13.96
C ALA A 8 0.64 -15.05 13.65
N LEU A 9 1.00 -13.84 14.09
CA LEU A 9 2.39 -13.37 14.00
C LEU A 9 3.29 -14.23 14.91
N PRO A 10 4.41 -14.76 14.40
CA PRO A 10 5.41 -15.44 15.21
C PRO A 10 5.97 -14.53 16.32
N ALA A 11 6.28 -15.11 17.49
CA ALA A 11 6.81 -14.37 18.65
C ALA A 11 8.00 -13.44 18.34
N PRO A 12 8.98 -13.81 17.49
CA PRO A 12 10.09 -12.92 17.14
C PRO A 12 9.68 -11.62 16.43
N LEU A 13 8.49 -11.57 15.82
CA LEU A 13 8.01 -10.42 15.06
C LEU A 13 7.09 -9.49 15.88
N LEU A 14 6.75 -9.87 17.11
CA LEU A 14 5.84 -9.08 17.96
C LEU A 14 6.43 -7.70 18.31
N SER A 15 7.74 -7.63 18.60
CA SER A 15 8.40 -6.35 18.86
C SER A 15 8.38 -5.43 17.64
N LEU A 16 8.48 -5.99 16.43
CA LEU A 16 8.40 -5.21 15.20
C LEU A 16 6.98 -4.69 14.96
N ALA A 17 5.97 -5.48 15.31
CA ALA A 17 4.56 -5.08 15.25
C ALA A 17 4.24 -3.94 16.22
N GLU A 18 4.83 -3.96 17.43
CA GLU A 18 4.67 -2.90 18.42
C GLU A 18 5.20 -1.54 17.94
N ARG A 19 6.25 -1.50 17.12
CA ARG A 19 6.77 -0.26 16.52
C ARG A 19 5.71 0.47 15.66
N ALA A 20 4.74 -0.25 15.12
CA ALA A 20 3.67 0.34 14.32
C ALA A 20 2.67 1.14 15.16
N ALA A 21 2.64 0.96 16.49
CA ALA A 21 1.68 1.65 17.35
C ALA A 21 1.80 3.18 17.28
N ALA A 22 3.03 3.70 17.11
CA ALA A 22 3.30 5.13 16.96
C ALA A 22 2.87 5.69 15.58
N LEU A 23 2.55 4.83 14.61
CA LEU A 23 2.21 5.19 13.24
C LEU A 23 0.70 5.19 12.99
N LEU A 24 -0.10 4.77 13.97
CA LEU A 24 -1.53 4.57 13.82
C LEU A 24 -2.25 5.91 13.62
N PRO A 25 -3.02 6.07 12.53
CA PRO A 25 -3.94 7.19 12.40
C PRO A 25 -4.98 7.17 13.51
N ALA A 26 -5.39 8.37 13.96
CA ALA A 26 -6.49 8.49 14.90
C ALA A 26 -7.78 7.87 14.33
N ALA A 27 -8.52 7.13 15.16
CA ALA A 27 -9.82 6.55 14.84
C ALA A 27 -9.84 5.43 13.78
N TRP A 28 -8.72 4.74 13.53
CA TRP A 28 -8.76 3.51 12.73
C TRP A 28 -9.47 2.36 13.45
N PRO A 29 -10.31 1.56 12.76
CA PRO A 29 -10.86 0.32 13.29
C PRO A 29 -9.79 -0.65 13.78
N ALA A 30 -10.17 -1.54 14.70
CA ALA A 30 -9.26 -2.52 15.28
C ALA A 30 -8.66 -3.45 14.21
N GLU A 31 -9.44 -3.78 13.18
CA GLU A 31 -9.02 -4.63 12.07
C GLU A 31 -7.90 -3.98 11.25
N ARG A 32 -8.02 -2.68 10.95
CA ARG A 32 -6.96 -1.93 10.24
C ARG A 32 -5.73 -1.73 11.12
N THR A 33 -5.93 -1.52 12.42
CA THR A 33 -4.83 -1.40 13.37
C THR A 33 -3.99 -2.68 13.41
N GLU A 34 -4.62 -3.84 13.49
CA GLU A 34 -3.94 -5.14 13.49
C GLU A 34 -3.29 -5.44 12.14
N ALA A 35 -3.97 -5.10 11.04
CA ALA A 35 -3.41 -5.24 9.69
C ALA A 35 -2.15 -4.40 9.49
N LEU A 36 -2.12 -3.16 9.99
CA LEU A 36 -0.94 -2.31 9.94
C LEU A 36 0.22 -2.91 10.74
N ARG A 37 -0.06 -3.36 11.98
CA ARG A 37 0.93 -4.01 12.84
C ARG A 37 1.60 -5.18 12.13
N ARG A 38 0.80 -6.03 11.49
CA ARG A 38 1.29 -7.15 10.67
C ARG A 38 2.12 -6.68 9.49
N SER A 39 1.62 -5.71 8.71
CA SER A 39 2.33 -5.21 7.54
C SER A 39 3.68 -4.60 7.92
N CYS A 40 3.78 -3.84 9.02
CA CYS A 40 5.04 -3.29 9.51
C CYS A 40 5.96 -4.35 10.14
N ALA A 41 5.43 -5.41 10.73
CA ALA A 41 6.23 -6.53 11.23
C ALA A 41 6.85 -7.38 10.12
N LEU A 42 6.14 -7.52 9.00
CA LEU A 42 6.53 -8.40 7.88
C LEU A 42 7.18 -7.65 6.71
N SER A 43 7.14 -6.32 6.70
CA SER A 43 7.73 -5.49 5.64
C SER A 43 8.35 -4.22 6.21
N ASP A 44 9.68 -4.16 6.21
CA ASP A 44 10.42 -2.94 6.56
C ASP A 44 10.05 -1.79 5.61
N PHE A 45 9.80 -2.08 4.33
CA PHE A 45 9.34 -1.06 3.38
C PHE A 45 8.05 -0.37 3.84
N VAL A 46 7.03 -1.13 4.27
CA VAL A 46 5.77 -0.53 4.75
C VAL A 46 6.01 0.29 6.01
N HIS A 47 6.84 -0.20 6.94
CA HIS A 47 7.22 0.55 8.13
C HIS A 47 7.91 1.87 7.78
N GLU A 48 8.91 1.85 6.90
CA GLU A 48 9.66 3.02 6.46
C GLU A 48 8.77 4.04 5.73
N GLN A 49 7.87 3.59 4.86
CA GLN A 49 6.93 4.50 4.18
C GLN A 49 5.98 5.16 5.18
N ALA A 50 5.45 4.40 6.15
CA ALA A 50 4.58 4.93 7.19
C ALA A 50 5.28 5.92 8.13
N VAL A 51 6.57 5.70 8.43
CA VAL A 51 7.39 6.65 9.20
C VAL A 51 7.65 7.93 8.40
N ARG A 52 7.94 7.79 7.10
CA ARG A 52 8.33 8.91 6.23
C ARG A 52 7.15 9.81 5.86
N ASP A 53 5.98 9.23 5.63
CA ASP A 53 4.77 9.93 5.19
C ASP A 53 3.56 9.42 5.99
N SER A 54 3.21 10.12 7.07
CA SER A 54 2.05 9.78 7.88
C SER A 54 0.71 10.04 7.17
N GLN A 55 0.69 10.91 6.15
CA GLN A 55 -0.51 11.16 5.35
C GLN A 55 -0.83 9.96 4.44
N LEU A 56 0.19 9.23 3.97
CA LEU A 56 0.01 8.07 3.11
C LEU A 56 -0.97 7.05 3.70
N LEU A 57 -0.82 6.68 4.97
CA LEU A 57 -1.74 5.76 5.63
C LEU A 57 -3.13 6.37 5.79
N ALA A 58 -3.22 7.61 6.26
CA ALA A 58 -4.50 8.29 6.45
C ALA A 58 -5.32 8.36 5.15
N GLU A 59 -4.68 8.75 4.04
CA GLU A 59 -5.31 8.81 2.72
C GLU A 59 -5.72 7.42 2.20
N LEU A 60 -4.89 6.39 2.37
CA LEU A 60 -5.21 5.01 1.98
C LEU A 60 -6.38 4.44 2.80
N GLY A 61 -6.44 4.74 4.10
CA GLY A 61 -7.54 4.35 4.97
C GLY A 61 -8.84 5.11 4.67
N ALA A 62 -8.75 6.39 4.35
CA ALA A 62 -9.90 7.23 4.03
C ALA A 62 -10.51 6.87 2.67
N SER A 63 -9.68 6.55 1.66
CA SER A 63 -10.19 6.12 0.34
C SER A 63 -10.73 4.70 0.35
N GLY A 64 -10.33 3.88 1.32
CA GLY A 64 -10.68 2.44 1.38
C GLY A 64 -9.89 1.59 0.38
N ASP A 65 -8.84 2.14 -0.23
CA ASP A 65 -8.06 1.41 -1.24
C ASP A 65 -7.22 0.28 -0.64
N LEU A 66 -6.93 0.32 0.67
CA LEU A 66 -6.23 -0.75 1.39
C LEU A 66 -6.92 -2.10 1.21
N GLU A 67 -8.26 -2.12 1.24
CA GLU A 67 -9.04 -3.36 1.18
C GLU A 67 -9.64 -3.64 -0.21
N ARG A 68 -9.62 -2.65 -1.11
CA ARG A 68 -10.30 -2.72 -2.42
C ARG A 68 -9.40 -3.25 -3.52
N ARG A 69 -9.90 -4.21 -4.32
CA ARG A 69 -9.27 -4.62 -5.59
C ARG A 69 -9.54 -3.58 -6.67
N PHE A 70 -8.53 -3.22 -7.45
CA PHE A 70 -8.70 -2.29 -8.57
C PHE A 70 -9.18 -3.01 -9.82
N ALA A 71 -9.98 -2.33 -10.63
CA ALA A 71 -10.36 -2.81 -11.95
C ALA A 71 -9.19 -2.64 -12.94
N ALA A 72 -9.23 -3.41 -14.03
CA ALA A 72 -8.24 -3.29 -15.09
C ALA A 72 -8.18 -1.84 -15.63
N GLY A 73 -6.98 -1.29 -15.78
CA GLY A 73 -6.75 0.07 -16.24
C GLY A 73 -7.03 1.18 -15.20
N GLU A 74 -7.59 0.84 -14.05
CA GLU A 74 -7.91 1.85 -13.02
C GLU A 74 -6.64 2.50 -12.46
N LEU A 75 -5.60 1.71 -12.20
CA LEU A 75 -4.32 2.20 -11.68
C LEU A 75 -3.64 3.15 -12.68
N HIS A 76 -3.66 2.80 -13.97
CA HIS A 76 -3.19 3.67 -15.04
C HIS A 76 -3.98 4.98 -15.09
N GLY A 77 -5.32 4.92 -15.03
CA GLY A 77 -6.17 6.11 -15.01
C GLY A 77 -5.91 7.03 -13.82
N GLN A 78 -5.69 6.46 -12.62
CA GLN A 78 -5.31 7.24 -11.43
C GLN A 78 -3.97 7.95 -11.63
N LEU A 79 -2.99 7.28 -12.24
CA LEU A 79 -1.69 7.90 -12.50
C LEU A 79 -1.79 9.01 -13.55
N GLN A 80 -2.48 8.79 -14.67
CA GLN A 80 -2.68 9.82 -15.70
C GLN A 80 -3.37 11.05 -15.12
N ALA A 81 -4.40 10.87 -14.30
CA ALA A 81 -5.06 11.98 -13.60
C ALA A 81 -4.10 12.72 -12.65
N LEU A 82 -3.25 12.00 -11.92
CA LEU A 82 -2.24 12.61 -11.05
C LEU A 82 -1.19 13.41 -11.81
N LEU A 83 -0.87 13.02 -13.05
CA LEU A 83 0.17 13.63 -13.87
C LEU A 83 -0.35 14.71 -14.83
N ALA A 84 -1.66 14.85 -15.01
CA ALA A 84 -2.27 15.76 -16.00
C ALA A 84 -1.79 17.22 -15.86
N ASP A 85 -1.59 17.70 -14.63
CA ASP A 85 -1.16 19.07 -14.33
C ASP A 85 0.33 19.17 -13.96
N CYS A 86 1.14 18.21 -14.39
CA CYS A 86 2.58 18.21 -14.11
C CYS A 86 3.30 19.15 -15.07
N VAL A 87 4.02 20.14 -14.54
CA VAL A 87 4.59 21.21 -15.37
C VAL A 87 6.08 21.05 -15.69
N ASP A 88 6.79 20.19 -14.94
CA ASP A 88 8.22 19.92 -15.14
C ASP A 88 8.61 18.47 -14.78
N GLU A 89 9.82 18.06 -15.23
CA GLU A 89 10.38 16.72 -15.00
C GLU A 89 10.64 16.41 -13.52
N ASP A 90 11.01 17.43 -12.74
CA ASP A 90 11.31 17.29 -11.32
C ASP A 90 10.04 16.95 -10.52
N GLU A 91 8.93 17.62 -10.84
CA GLU A 91 7.60 17.35 -10.32
C GLU A 91 7.10 15.99 -10.77
N LEU A 92 7.30 15.64 -12.04
CA LEU A 92 6.91 14.34 -12.60
C LEU A 92 7.56 13.22 -11.80
N GLY A 93 8.88 13.30 -11.61
CA GLY A 93 9.63 12.33 -10.82
C GLY A 93 9.17 12.26 -9.36
N ARG A 94 8.79 13.39 -8.74
CA ARG A 94 8.25 13.40 -7.37
C ARG A 94 6.87 12.72 -7.30
N ARG A 95 5.94 13.07 -8.22
CA ARG A 95 4.59 12.51 -8.26
C ARG A 95 4.61 11.01 -8.56
N LEU A 96 5.42 10.57 -9.53
CA LEU A 96 5.63 9.15 -9.84
C LEU A 96 6.16 8.36 -8.63
N ARG A 97 7.19 8.87 -7.94
CA ARG A 97 7.73 8.20 -6.75
C ARG A 97 6.69 8.08 -5.64
N ARG A 98 5.92 9.15 -5.37
CA ARG A 98 4.86 9.12 -4.34
C ARG A 98 3.75 8.15 -4.72
N PHE A 99 3.32 8.16 -5.98
CA PHE A 99 2.32 7.23 -6.50
C PHE A 99 2.79 5.78 -6.37
N ARG A 100 4.00 5.47 -6.85
CA ARG A 100 4.57 4.12 -6.76
C ARG A 100 4.65 3.63 -5.32
N ASN A 101 5.15 4.45 -4.41
CA ASN A 101 5.26 4.06 -3.00
C ASN A 101 3.87 3.83 -2.37
N ARG A 102 2.89 4.70 -2.65
CA ARG A 102 1.50 4.52 -2.20
C ARG A 102 0.93 3.18 -2.68
N GLN A 103 1.08 2.86 -3.96
CA GLN A 103 0.54 1.61 -4.52
C GLN A 103 1.30 0.38 -4.02
N GLN A 104 2.62 0.46 -3.87
CA GLN A 104 3.40 -0.63 -3.26
C GLN A 104 2.96 -0.92 -1.83
N VAL A 105 2.71 0.10 -1.00
CA VAL A 105 2.18 -0.10 0.36
C VAL A 105 0.81 -0.79 0.31
N ARG A 106 -0.09 -0.34 -0.57
CA ARG A 106 -1.41 -0.98 -0.75
C ARG A 106 -1.29 -2.45 -1.16
N ILE A 107 -0.41 -2.77 -2.12
CA ILE A 107 -0.23 -4.15 -2.61
C ILE A 107 0.33 -5.04 -1.50
N ILE A 108 1.38 -4.60 -0.82
CA ILE A 108 1.99 -5.34 0.30
C ILE A 108 0.97 -5.54 1.43
N TRP A 109 0.18 -4.51 1.75
CA TRP A 109 -0.90 -4.61 2.72
C TRP A 109 -1.87 -5.74 2.35
N ARG A 110 -2.36 -5.75 1.11
CA ARG A 110 -3.35 -6.74 0.64
C ARG A 110 -2.78 -8.16 0.65
N ASP A 111 -1.52 -8.34 0.26
CA ASP A 111 -0.86 -9.65 0.26
C ASP A 111 -0.68 -10.19 1.70
N LEU A 112 -0.07 -9.39 2.56
CA LEU A 112 0.25 -9.79 3.94
C LEU A 112 -0.98 -9.98 4.83
N ASN A 113 -2.06 -9.26 4.53
CA ASN A 113 -3.34 -9.38 5.23
C ASN A 113 -4.32 -10.36 4.56
N ARG A 114 -3.87 -11.16 3.58
CA ARG A 114 -4.70 -12.16 2.89
C ARG A 114 -5.99 -11.57 2.31
N GLN A 115 -5.87 -10.39 1.70
CA GLN A 115 -6.93 -9.70 0.97
C GLN A 115 -6.74 -9.79 -0.55
N ALA A 116 -5.60 -10.32 -1.00
CA ALA A 116 -5.32 -10.65 -2.38
C ALA A 116 -4.72 -12.07 -2.49
N SER A 117 -5.06 -12.78 -3.55
CA SER A 117 -4.36 -14.01 -3.94
C SER A 117 -2.99 -13.70 -4.55
N LEU A 118 -2.10 -14.69 -4.62
CA LEU A 118 -0.80 -14.51 -5.29
C LEU A 118 -0.95 -14.01 -6.73
N ALA A 119 -1.92 -14.54 -7.48
CA ALA A 119 -2.19 -14.11 -8.85
C ALA A 119 -2.64 -12.65 -8.91
N GLU A 120 -3.48 -12.20 -7.97
CA GLU A 120 -3.87 -10.80 -7.87
C GLU A 120 -2.71 -9.90 -7.45
N THR A 121 -1.88 -10.31 -6.50
CA THR A 121 -0.68 -9.56 -6.08
C THR A 121 0.29 -9.39 -7.25
N CYS A 122 0.56 -10.45 -8.01
CA CYS A 122 1.39 -10.38 -9.22
C CYS A 122 0.76 -9.47 -10.28
N GLY A 123 -0.55 -9.55 -10.48
CA GLY A 123 -1.29 -8.66 -11.40
C GLY A 123 -1.17 -7.19 -11.00
N ASP A 124 -1.45 -6.85 -9.73
CA ASP A 124 -1.34 -5.47 -9.23
C ASP A 124 0.10 -4.93 -9.37
N LEU A 125 1.13 -5.78 -9.22
CA LEU A 125 2.54 -5.39 -9.43
C LEU A 125 2.86 -5.12 -10.91
N SER A 126 2.36 -5.96 -11.82
CA SER A 126 2.49 -5.75 -13.26
C SER A 126 1.77 -4.48 -13.70
N ASP A 127 0.52 -4.28 -13.28
CA ASP A 127 -0.26 -3.08 -13.59
C ASP A 127 0.44 -1.80 -13.09
N LEU A 128 1.06 -1.86 -11.91
CA LEU A 128 1.86 -0.74 -11.38
C LEU A 128 3.10 -0.47 -12.22
N ALA A 129 3.82 -1.52 -12.65
CA ALA A 129 4.99 -1.37 -13.49
C ALA A 129 4.62 -0.74 -14.84
N ASP A 130 3.60 -1.27 -15.51
CA ASP A 130 3.12 -0.79 -16.80
C ASP A 130 2.67 0.68 -16.69
N ALA A 131 1.86 1.02 -15.68
CA ALA A 131 1.45 2.40 -15.47
C ALA A 131 2.64 3.35 -15.26
N CYS A 132 3.63 2.96 -14.45
CA CYS A 132 4.82 3.79 -14.22
C CYS A 132 5.73 3.92 -15.44
N ILE A 133 5.76 2.93 -16.34
CA ILE A 133 6.52 3.01 -17.60
C ILE A 133 5.78 3.91 -18.60
N ASP A 134 4.47 3.75 -18.75
CA ASP A 134 3.66 4.55 -19.67
C ASP A 134 3.51 6.02 -19.24
N GLY A 135 3.65 6.28 -17.94
CA GLY A 135 3.54 7.62 -17.35
C GLY A 135 4.86 8.36 -17.17
N ALA A 136 6.00 7.77 -17.52
CA ALA A 136 7.33 8.41 -17.50
C ALA A 136 7.67 9.01 -18.87
#